data_AF-A0A960ZW15-F1
#
_entry.id   AF-A0A960ZW15-F1
#
_cell.length_a   1.000
_cell.length_b   1.000
_cell.length_c   1.000
_cell.angle_alpha   90.00
_cell.angle_beta   90.00
_cell.angle_gamma   90.00
#
_symmetry.space_group_name_H-M   'P 1'
#
loop_
_entity.id
_entity.type
_entity.pdbx_description
1 polymer ?
#
loop_
_entity_poly.entity_id
_entity_poly.type
_entity_poly.pdbx_seq_one_letter_code
_entity_poly.pdbx_strand_id
1 'polypeptide(L)'
;DALVSLDRDSVMIHRKLVLQADRPLSNTRVTLPDGEEFVSITAPTGPALKWKRVQQTLELRWQEPIPLNVGASMTLVSRKKLAKAWSGQGIAEKVLVENLRVPEAVKVTGYTALAFDDAWRVRLGVLSGLEDRDVKYSPVTGGRMAWFGLRDWSLNFEVERAESVYAAVITAYALPRARTVEIEGQVGLEISGAPLREFKIKLPPAVAALLRVTSPSVGEQKLDEASGVWTCTLIRESTGQQNIRFRISLPAEVSGIESETTVKTITAVLPRLEMPEARRFRGTWVIEANTDTQLSFVAKSLQPLDVLRAPAVDGYAPRHRVVGAYTYGTTEHELKLTAERHAHSELAALIVMQLQMTTVLGNDGNALHSALLNLRHSGEQFVTLDLPEGAELLSTVVNGAAVKPVRSQGSAIAIPLPGDSANQPNVAVRIQYQLPAAAWTGSGALKMQPVRLPGSVPILSTSWGIDVPEGYTYAKPETRLEASGFDAMGTLGESLKAWLESLTWPLG
;
A
#
# COMPACT_ATOMS: atom_id res chain seq x y z
N ASP A 1 40.04 -31.36 7.63
CA ASP A 1 38.98 -30.46 8.10
C ASP A 1 37.61 -30.97 7.73
N ALA A 2 36.62 -30.85 8.61
CA ALA A 2 35.25 -31.31 8.40
C ALA A 2 34.22 -30.26 8.84
N LEU A 3 33.28 -29.89 7.96
CA LEU A 3 32.07 -29.16 8.32
C LEU A 3 30.91 -30.17 8.32
N VAL A 4 30.35 -30.41 9.50
CA VAL A 4 29.16 -31.24 9.72
C VAL A 4 27.97 -30.29 9.78
N SER A 5 26.99 -30.39 8.88
CA SER A 5 25.82 -29.52 8.84
C SER A 5 24.51 -30.31 8.92
N LEU A 6 23.56 -29.82 9.73
CA LEU A 6 22.20 -30.36 9.78
C LEU A 6 21.33 -29.74 8.68
N ASP A 7 20.89 -30.58 7.76
CA ASP A 7 19.87 -30.26 6.77
C ASP A 7 18.49 -30.72 7.26
N ARG A 8 17.47 -30.72 6.38
CA ARG A 8 16.09 -31.09 6.74
C ARG A 8 15.97 -32.53 7.25
N ASP A 9 16.59 -33.49 6.56
CA ASP A 9 16.39 -34.93 6.77
C ASP A 9 17.73 -35.69 6.88
N SER A 10 18.84 -34.97 6.96
CA SER A 10 20.17 -35.55 6.90
C SER A 10 21.22 -34.66 7.55
N VAL A 11 22.35 -35.28 7.86
CA VAL A 11 23.59 -34.62 8.28
C VAL A 11 24.56 -34.67 7.12
N MET A 12 24.86 -33.52 6.54
CA MET A 12 25.85 -33.37 5.48
C MET A 12 27.24 -33.20 6.09
N ILE A 13 28.26 -33.84 5.51
CA ILE A 13 29.62 -33.84 6.03
C ILE A 13 30.58 -33.48 4.90
N HIS A 14 31.05 -32.23 4.93
CA HIS A 14 31.99 -31.68 3.97
C HIS A 14 33.40 -31.80 4.52
N ARG A 15 34.22 -32.66 3.93
CA ARG A 15 35.59 -32.93 4.39
C ARG A 15 36.61 -32.41 3.39
N LYS A 16 37.35 -31.38 3.79
CA LYS A 16 38.53 -30.93 3.07
C LYS A 16 39.74 -31.73 3.56
N LEU A 17 40.33 -32.48 2.64
CA LEU A 17 41.52 -33.28 2.85
C LEU A 17 42.68 -32.60 2.15
N VAL A 18 43.80 -32.46 2.86
CA VAL A 18 45.08 -32.04 2.29
C VAL A 18 46.04 -33.20 2.47
N LEU A 19 46.42 -33.84 1.38
CA LEU A 19 47.36 -34.95 1.38
C LEU A 19 48.77 -34.40 1.20
N GLN A 20 49.65 -34.75 2.13
CA GLN A 20 51.09 -34.50 2.05
C GLN A 20 51.79 -35.85 2.15
N ALA A 21 52.78 -36.07 1.29
CA ALA A 21 53.57 -37.29 1.26
C ALA A 21 55.05 -36.93 1.14
N ASP A 22 55.89 -37.73 1.78
CA ASP A 22 57.36 -37.69 1.72
C ASP A 22 57.93 -38.42 0.50
N ARG A 23 57.04 -39.01 -0.32
CA ARG A 23 57.33 -39.70 -1.57
C ARG A 23 56.21 -39.46 -2.58
N PRO A 24 56.47 -39.60 -3.90
CA PRO A 24 55.43 -39.48 -4.92
C PRO A 24 54.23 -40.39 -4.63
N LEU A 25 53.03 -39.80 -4.55
CA LEU A 25 51.80 -40.50 -4.20
C LEU A 25 50.90 -40.62 -5.43
N SER A 26 50.81 -41.83 -6.01
CA SER A 26 49.96 -42.10 -7.18
C SER A 26 48.60 -42.67 -6.81
N ASN A 27 48.51 -43.42 -5.71
CA ASN A 27 47.28 -44.05 -5.25
C ASN A 27 47.06 -43.81 -3.75
N THR A 28 45.80 -43.64 -3.34
CA THR A 28 45.42 -43.49 -1.93
C THR A 28 44.04 -44.10 -1.71
N ARG A 29 43.81 -44.68 -0.53
CA ARG A 29 42.48 -45.14 -0.14
C ARG A 29 41.91 -44.27 0.96
N VAL A 30 40.64 -43.95 0.81
CA VAL A 30 39.87 -43.22 1.82
C VAL A 30 38.61 -44.02 2.11
N THR A 31 38.42 -44.44 3.35
CA THR A 31 37.25 -45.20 3.77
C THR A 31 36.33 -44.31 4.60
N LEU A 32 35.07 -44.25 4.17
CA LEU A 32 33.99 -43.55 4.90
C LEU A 32 33.61 -44.33 6.17
N PRO A 33 33.29 -43.64 7.27
CA PRO A 33 32.69 -44.26 8.45
C PRO A 33 31.37 -44.98 8.14
N ASP A 34 31.02 -45.93 9.01
CA ASP A 34 29.80 -46.72 8.86
C ASP A 34 28.54 -45.84 8.89
N GLY A 35 27.57 -46.18 8.03
CA GLY A 35 26.32 -45.45 7.87
C GLY A 35 26.44 -44.10 7.14
N GLU A 36 27.63 -43.71 6.67
CA GLU A 36 27.77 -42.59 5.72
C GLU A 36 27.52 -43.03 4.29
N GLU A 37 26.72 -42.24 3.56
CA GLU A 37 26.54 -42.35 2.11
C GLU A 37 27.45 -41.34 1.41
N PHE A 38 28.31 -41.82 0.50
CA PHE A 38 29.08 -40.94 -0.39
C PHE A 38 28.16 -40.09 -1.28
N VAL A 39 28.45 -38.80 -1.42
CA VAL A 39 27.73 -37.86 -2.29
C VAL A 39 28.61 -37.42 -3.45
N SER A 40 29.78 -36.85 -3.18
CA SER A 40 30.68 -36.34 -4.22
C SER A 40 32.12 -36.22 -3.75
N ILE A 41 33.04 -36.13 -4.71
CA ILE A 41 34.44 -35.78 -4.48
C ILE A 41 34.90 -34.81 -5.56
N THR A 42 35.59 -33.75 -5.15
CA THR A 42 36.19 -32.77 -6.05
C THR A 42 37.64 -32.51 -5.64
N ALA A 43 38.54 -32.36 -6.60
CA ALA A 43 39.95 -32.08 -6.37
C ALA A 43 40.34 -30.81 -7.13
N PRO A 44 40.10 -29.62 -6.55
CA PRO A 44 40.31 -28.35 -7.25
C PRO A 44 41.80 -27.98 -7.43
N THR A 45 42.70 -28.59 -6.66
CA THR A 45 44.12 -28.29 -6.67
C THR A 45 44.95 -29.57 -6.69
N GLY A 46 45.85 -29.69 -7.67
CA GLY A 46 46.73 -30.84 -7.85
C GLY A 46 46.53 -31.54 -9.19
N PRO A 47 47.23 -32.67 -9.42
CA PRO A 47 47.05 -33.49 -10.62
C PRO A 47 45.61 -33.97 -10.79
N ALA A 48 45.22 -34.27 -12.03
CA ALA A 48 43.88 -34.81 -12.31
C ALA A 48 43.63 -36.11 -11.54
N LEU A 49 42.52 -36.16 -10.82
CA LEU A 49 42.13 -37.30 -9.97
C LEU A 49 41.10 -38.18 -10.68
N LYS A 50 41.41 -39.48 -10.83
CA LYS A 50 40.41 -40.51 -11.11
C LYS A 50 40.09 -41.25 -9.82
N TRP A 51 38.85 -41.69 -9.67
CA TRP A 51 38.46 -42.46 -8.50
C TRP A 51 37.47 -43.55 -8.87
N LYS A 52 37.42 -44.61 -8.05
CA LYS A 52 36.34 -45.60 -8.07
C LYS A 52 35.93 -45.90 -6.64
N ARG A 53 34.65 -46.23 -6.45
CA ARG A 53 34.11 -46.61 -5.14
C ARG A 53 33.94 -48.13 -5.07
N VAL A 54 34.47 -48.72 -4.00
CA VAL A 54 34.28 -50.12 -3.63
C VAL A 54 33.70 -50.14 -2.22
N GLN A 55 32.40 -50.39 -2.11
CA GLN A 55 31.66 -50.28 -0.85
C GLN A 55 31.85 -48.90 -0.19
N GLN A 56 32.44 -48.84 1.01
CA GLN A 56 32.74 -47.58 1.72
C GLN A 56 34.12 -47.01 1.43
N THR A 57 34.93 -47.70 0.63
CA THR A 57 36.29 -47.25 0.29
C THR A 57 36.30 -46.58 -1.08
N LEU A 58 36.88 -45.40 -1.15
CA LEU A 58 37.23 -44.71 -2.38
C LEU A 58 38.69 -45.00 -2.69
N GLU A 59 38.92 -45.62 -3.85
CA GLU A 59 40.26 -45.78 -4.41
C GLU A 59 40.55 -44.57 -5.30
N LEU A 60 41.50 -43.75 -4.87
CA LEU A 60 41.92 -42.51 -5.51
C LEU A 60 43.19 -42.77 -6.32
N ARG A 61 43.18 -42.44 -7.61
CA ARG A 61 44.31 -42.57 -8.53
C ARG A 61 44.60 -41.23 -9.19
N TRP A 62 45.75 -40.67 -8.88
CA TRP A 62 46.25 -39.45 -9.48
C TRP A 62 46.87 -39.77 -10.85
N GLN A 63 46.53 -38.99 -11.88
CA GLN A 63 47.07 -39.19 -13.22
C GLN A 63 48.58 -38.91 -13.28
N GLU A 64 49.03 -37.94 -12.50
CA GLU A 64 50.44 -37.70 -12.21
C GLU A 64 50.65 -37.83 -10.70
N PRO A 65 51.78 -38.40 -10.24
CA PRO A 65 52.06 -38.50 -8.81
C PRO A 65 52.05 -37.12 -8.15
N ILE A 66 51.48 -37.02 -6.95
CA ILE A 66 51.54 -35.77 -6.18
C ILE A 66 53.01 -35.44 -5.88
N PRO A 67 53.50 -34.25 -6.27
CA PRO A 67 54.88 -33.85 -6.01
C PRO A 67 55.18 -33.72 -4.52
N LEU A 68 56.42 -34.01 -4.16
CA LEU A 68 56.95 -33.84 -2.80
C LEU A 68 56.71 -32.39 -2.32
N ASN A 69 56.24 -32.23 -1.07
CA ASN A 69 56.05 -30.94 -0.39
C ASN A 69 55.04 -29.95 -1.02
N VAL A 70 54.40 -30.27 -2.14
CA VAL A 70 53.31 -29.45 -2.72
C VAL A 70 51.95 -29.89 -2.17
N GLY A 71 51.78 -31.20 -1.99
CA GLY A 71 50.53 -31.81 -1.55
C GLY A 71 49.40 -31.70 -2.58
N ALA A 72 48.26 -32.34 -2.28
CA ALA A 72 47.04 -32.20 -3.07
C ALA A 72 45.86 -31.95 -2.14
N SER A 73 44.90 -31.14 -2.57
CA SER A 73 43.69 -30.90 -1.80
C SER A 73 42.46 -31.41 -2.53
N MET A 74 41.57 -32.04 -1.77
CA MET A 74 40.28 -32.52 -2.25
C MET A 74 39.20 -32.22 -1.23
N THR A 75 37.97 -32.10 -1.71
CA THR A 75 36.77 -32.04 -0.89
C THR A 75 35.95 -33.28 -1.14
N LEU A 76 35.67 -34.02 -0.07
CA LEU A 76 34.77 -35.16 -0.06
C LEU A 76 33.49 -34.75 0.64
N VAL A 77 32.34 -35.05 0.03
CA VAL A 77 31.04 -34.84 0.62
C VAL A 77 30.39 -36.20 0.85
N SER A 78 29.95 -36.44 2.07
CA SER A 78 29.11 -37.58 2.44
C SER A 78 27.89 -37.09 3.23
N ARG A 79 26.90 -37.97 3.40
CA ARG A 79 25.69 -37.69 4.17
C ARG A 79 25.33 -38.85 5.09
N LYS A 80 24.74 -38.55 6.24
CA LYS A 80 24.00 -39.51 7.08
C LYS A 80 22.53 -39.13 7.06
N LYS A 81 21.64 -40.04 6.66
CA LYS A 81 20.19 -39.77 6.72
C LYS A 81 19.71 -39.86 8.16
N LEU A 82 18.86 -38.91 8.55
CA LEU A 82 18.12 -38.97 9.79
C LEU A 82 16.89 -39.87 9.56
N ALA A 83 16.74 -40.89 10.38
CA ALA A 83 15.64 -41.84 10.26
C ALA A 83 14.31 -41.24 10.73
N LYS A 84 14.31 -40.46 11.82
CA LYS A 84 13.08 -40.02 12.49
C LYS A 84 13.12 -38.59 13.03
N ALA A 85 14.27 -38.04 13.39
CA ALA A 85 14.30 -36.73 14.06
C ALA A 85 13.73 -35.58 13.22
N TRP A 86 13.70 -35.72 11.89
CA TRP A 86 13.10 -34.74 10.99
C TRP A 86 11.56 -34.82 10.91
N SER A 87 10.95 -35.89 11.42
CA SER A 87 9.52 -36.17 11.25
C SER A 87 8.62 -35.35 12.19
N GLY A 88 9.18 -34.72 13.21
CA GLY A 88 8.42 -33.90 14.15
C GLY A 88 9.17 -33.61 15.45
N GLN A 89 8.52 -32.82 16.29
CA GLN A 89 9.02 -32.47 17.63
C GLN A 89 9.00 -33.68 18.57
N GLY A 90 9.85 -33.68 19.61
CA GLY A 90 9.88 -34.73 20.64
C GLY A 90 10.56 -36.03 20.19
N ILE A 91 11.05 -36.10 18.95
CA ILE A 91 11.72 -37.28 18.40
C ILE A 91 13.22 -36.97 18.29
N ALA A 92 13.97 -37.46 19.26
CA ALA A 92 15.42 -37.33 19.28
C ALA A 92 16.10 -38.50 18.55
N GLU A 93 17.19 -38.20 17.83
CA GLU A 93 18.01 -39.18 17.13
C GLU A 93 19.49 -38.94 17.42
N LYS A 94 20.22 -40.02 17.70
CA LYS A 94 21.66 -39.96 17.96
C LYS A 94 22.43 -40.06 16.66
N VAL A 95 23.37 -39.15 16.48
CA VAL A 95 24.26 -39.08 15.34
C VAL A 95 25.70 -39.24 15.82
N LEU A 96 26.41 -40.16 15.18
CA LEU A 96 27.85 -40.36 15.35
C LEU A 96 28.54 -39.95 14.05
N VAL A 97 29.49 -39.01 14.14
CA VAL A 97 30.39 -38.63 13.05
C VAL A 97 31.82 -38.93 13.50
N GLU A 98 32.59 -39.54 12.61
CA GLU A 98 33.98 -39.93 12.88
C GLU A 98 34.93 -39.40 11.80
N ASN A 99 36.22 -39.56 12.05
CA ASN A 99 37.25 -39.28 11.05
C ASN A 99 37.15 -40.20 9.83
N LEU A 100 37.57 -39.68 8.67
CA LEU A 100 37.85 -40.55 7.53
C LEU A 100 39.05 -41.43 7.84
N ARG A 101 38.94 -42.72 7.52
CA ARG A 101 40.08 -43.62 7.62
C ARG A 101 40.91 -43.52 6.34
N VAL A 102 42.18 -43.16 6.50
CA VAL A 102 43.17 -43.13 5.41
C VAL A 102 44.25 -44.13 5.81
N PRO A 103 44.16 -45.41 5.40
CA PRO A 103 45.03 -46.48 5.90
C PRO A 103 46.51 -46.21 5.69
N GLU A 104 46.87 -45.48 4.63
CA GLU A 104 48.25 -45.15 4.31
C GLU A 104 48.78 -43.92 5.08
N ALA A 105 47.94 -43.21 5.85
CA ALA A 105 48.34 -42.00 6.56
C ALA A 105 48.98 -42.31 7.91
N VAL A 106 50.18 -41.77 8.15
CA VAL A 106 50.87 -41.84 9.45
C VAL A 106 50.26 -40.84 10.45
N LYS A 107 49.67 -39.74 9.94
CA LYS A 107 49.08 -38.67 10.74
C LYS A 107 47.83 -38.13 10.04
N VAL A 108 46.74 -38.03 10.79
CA VAL A 108 45.51 -37.37 10.36
C VAL A 108 45.13 -36.37 11.44
N THR A 109 45.09 -35.09 11.08
CA THR A 109 44.73 -33.99 11.99
C THR A 109 43.89 -32.96 11.26
N GLY A 110 43.05 -32.25 12.00
CA GLY A 110 42.30 -31.14 11.42
C GLY A 110 41.20 -30.64 12.33
N TYR A 111 40.47 -29.65 11.83
CA TYR A 111 39.36 -29.05 12.54
C TYR A 111 38.03 -29.68 12.11
N THR A 112 37.12 -29.82 13.06
CA THR A 112 35.74 -30.26 12.83
C THR A 112 34.80 -29.20 13.38
N ALA A 113 33.83 -28.76 12.59
CA ALA A 113 32.82 -27.81 13.03
C ALA A 113 31.42 -28.38 12.83
N LEU A 114 30.51 -28.12 13.78
CA LEU A 114 29.10 -28.52 13.69
C LEU A 114 28.22 -27.29 13.45
N ALA A 115 27.50 -27.30 12.34
CA ALA A 115 26.59 -26.28 11.88
C ALA A 115 25.14 -26.77 11.96
N PHE A 116 24.27 -25.93 12.48
CA PHE A 116 22.83 -26.13 12.54
C PHE A 116 22.15 -24.78 12.68
N ASP A 117 20.88 -24.70 12.31
CA ASP A 117 20.04 -23.53 12.51
C ASP A 117 19.11 -23.71 13.72
N ASP A 118 18.26 -22.73 13.98
CA ASP A 118 17.33 -22.76 15.13
C ASP A 118 16.20 -23.79 14.95
N ALA A 119 16.16 -24.46 13.81
CA ALA A 119 15.19 -25.50 13.53
C ALA A 119 15.57 -26.85 14.17
N TRP A 120 16.78 -26.94 14.72
CA TRP A 120 17.29 -28.11 15.42
C TRP A 120 17.68 -27.79 16.85
N ARG A 121 17.29 -28.66 17.77
CA ARG A 121 17.90 -28.76 19.11
C ARG A 121 19.02 -29.78 19.03
N VAL A 122 20.23 -29.37 19.41
CA VAL A 122 21.41 -30.21 19.40
C VAL A 122 21.95 -30.34 20.82
N ARG A 123 22.19 -31.58 21.27
CA ARG A 123 22.86 -31.87 22.55
C ARG A 123 24.09 -32.72 22.28
N LEU A 124 25.25 -32.27 22.72
CA LEU A 124 26.47 -33.08 22.62
C LEU A 124 26.39 -34.29 23.53
N GLY A 125 26.85 -35.43 23.01
CA GLY A 125 27.15 -36.63 23.79
C GLY A 125 28.62 -36.65 24.24
N VAL A 126 29.10 -37.84 24.59
CA VAL A 126 30.51 -38.07 24.92
C VAL A 126 31.36 -37.93 23.66
N LEU A 127 32.30 -37.00 23.68
CA LEU A 127 33.30 -36.80 22.61
C LEU A 127 34.56 -37.61 22.90
N SER A 128 35.25 -38.06 21.86
CA SER A 128 36.57 -38.70 21.96
C SER A 128 37.54 -38.11 20.95
N GLY A 129 38.78 -37.84 21.35
CA GLY A 129 39.84 -37.36 20.46
C GLY A 129 39.63 -35.94 19.90
N LEU A 130 38.70 -35.17 20.45
CA LEU A 130 38.37 -33.80 20.06
C LEU A 130 38.69 -32.81 21.20
N GLU A 131 39.39 -31.73 20.87
CA GLU A 131 39.65 -30.60 21.75
C GLU A 131 38.76 -29.41 21.36
N ASP A 132 38.04 -28.81 22.32
CA ASP A 132 37.20 -27.64 22.07
C ASP A 132 37.99 -26.46 21.49
N ARG A 133 37.38 -25.76 20.53
CA ARG A 133 37.93 -24.55 19.91
C ARG A 133 36.84 -23.49 19.79
N ASP A 134 37.21 -22.23 19.96
CA ASP A 134 36.31 -21.13 19.61
C ASP A 134 36.12 -21.12 18.09
N VAL A 135 34.85 -21.10 17.68
CA VAL A 135 34.41 -21.04 16.28
C VAL A 135 35.07 -19.89 15.52
N LYS A 136 35.29 -18.74 16.19
CA LYS A 136 35.91 -17.55 15.56
C LYS A 136 37.35 -17.79 15.11
N TYR A 137 38.04 -18.73 15.75
CA TYR A 137 39.44 -19.08 15.43
C TYR A 137 39.55 -20.41 14.66
N SER A 138 38.43 -21.07 14.37
CA SER A 138 38.40 -22.27 13.54
C SER A 138 38.64 -21.92 12.07
N PRO A 139 39.54 -22.62 11.36
CA PRO A 139 39.66 -22.48 9.90
C PRO A 139 38.46 -23.08 9.14
N VAL A 140 37.61 -23.85 9.82
CA VAL A 140 36.33 -24.32 9.28
C VAL A 140 35.23 -23.34 9.69
N THR A 141 34.81 -22.52 8.73
CA THR A 141 33.76 -21.50 8.91
C THR A 141 32.35 -22.10 8.79
N GLY A 142 31.36 -21.45 9.41
CA GLY A 142 29.94 -21.79 9.27
C GLY A 142 29.37 -22.72 10.36
N GLY A 143 30.23 -23.26 11.23
CA GLY A 143 29.78 -23.99 12.43
C GLY A 143 29.30 -23.06 13.54
N ARG A 144 28.43 -23.57 14.43
CA ARG A 144 28.13 -22.97 15.74
C ARG A 144 29.04 -23.50 16.84
N MET A 145 29.74 -24.61 16.58
CA MET A 145 30.67 -25.28 17.49
C MET A 145 31.88 -25.77 16.69
N ALA A 146 33.07 -25.80 17.30
CA ALA A 146 34.29 -26.23 16.63
C ALA A 146 35.22 -27.00 17.56
N TRP A 147 35.95 -27.94 16.99
CA TRP A 147 36.93 -28.78 17.65
C TRP A 147 38.17 -28.97 16.80
N PHE A 148 39.27 -29.32 17.44
CA PHE A 148 40.49 -29.78 16.80
C PHE A 148 40.74 -31.25 17.15
N GLY A 149 41.01 -32.07 16.14
CA GLY A 149 41.34 -33.49 16.29
C GLY A 149 42.79 -33.77 15.90
N LEU A 150 43.51 -34.50 16.76
CA LEU A 150 44.91 -34.89 16.54
C LEU A 150 45.10 -36.35 16.07
N ARG A 151 44.07 -37.18 16.22
CA ARG A 151 44.06 -38.62 15.93
C ARG A 151 42.64 -39.04 15.52
N ASP A 152 42.35 -40.34 15.59
CA ASP A 152 40.99 -40.86 15.51
C ASP A 152 40.09 -40.15 16.54
N TRP A 153 38.90 -39.75 16.08
CA TRP A 153 37.97 -38.97 16.88
C TRP A 153 36.52 -39.35 16.58
N SER A 154 35.66 -39.16 17.58
CA SER A 154 34.22 -39.33 17.46
C SER A 154 33.48 -38.11 18.01
N LEU A 155 32.62 -37.56 17.16
CA LEU A 155 31.66 -36.50 17.47
C LEU A 155 30.28 -37.14 17.62
N ASN A 156 29.85 -37.30 18.87
CA ASN A 156 28.53 -37.83 19.20
C ASN A 156 27.61 -36.69 19.60
N PHE A 157 26.43 -36.61 19.01
CA PHE A 157 25.41 -35.63 19.37
C PHE A 157 24.02 -36.17 19.09
N GLU A 158 23.06 -35.67 19.85
CA GLU A 158 21.64 -35.95 19.70
C GLU A 158 20.98 -34.74 19.03
N VAL A 159 20.13 -35.02 18.04
CA VAL A 159 19.36 -34.01 17.31
C VAL A 159 17.87 -34.24 17.47
N GLU A 160 17.12 -33.17 17.63
CA GLU A 160 15.67 -33.17 17.73
C GLU A 160 15.13 -31.95 16.96
N ARG A 161 14.02 -32.10 16.22
CA ARG A 161 13.38 -30.95 15.59
C ARG A 161 12.89 -29.98 16.66
N ALA A 162 13.26 -28.70 16.53
CA ALA A 162 12.78 -27.67 17.44
C ALA A 162 11.26 -27.47 17.32
N GLU A 163 10.67 -26.86 18.32
CA GLU A 163 9.28 -26.42 18.23
C GLU A 163 9.16 -25.19 17.33
N SER A 164 8.13 -25.15 16.48
CA SER A 164 7.80 -23.93 15.75
C SER A 164 7.01 -23.02 16.67
N VAL A 165 7.56 -21.84 16.96
CA VAL A 165 6.93 -20.88 17.86
C VAL A 165 6.82 -19.55 17.15
N TYR A 166 5.64 -18.94 17.21
CA TYR A 166 5.42 -17.64 16.60
C TYR A 166 4.69 -16.66 17.52
N ALA A 167 5.06 -15.38 17.38
CA ALA A 167 4.23 -14.26 17.82
C ALA A 167 3.40 -13.77 16.63
N ALA A 168 2.21 -13.24 16.92
CA ALA A 168 1.31 -12.72 15.89
C ALA A 168 0.80 -11.33 16.24
N VAL A 169 0.81 -10.45 15.24
CA VAL A 169 0.20 -9.12 15.31
C VAL A 169 -0.82 -8.99 14.19
N ILE A 170 -2.05 -8.62 14.52
CA ILE A 170 -3.08 -8.31 13.53
C ILE A 170 -3.23 -6.79 13.45
N THR A 171 -3.17 -6.25 12.24
CA THR A 171 -3.59 -4.87 11.95
C THR A 171 -4.67 -4.92 10.89
N ALA A 172 -5.83 -4.32 11.16
CA ALA A 172 -6.99 -4.34 10.27
C ALA A 172 -7.60 -2.94 10.14
N TYR A 173 -7.75 -2.48 8.91
CA TYR A 173 -8.42 -1.24 8.55
C TYR A 173 -9.87 -1.53 8.22
N ALA A 174 -10.79 -0.85 8.88
CA ALA A 174 -12.23 -0.97 8.70
C ALA A 174 -12.78 0.31 8.08
N LEU A 175 -13.48 0.18 6.95
CA LEU A 175 -14.09 1.27 6.20
C LEU A 175 -15.59 1.02 6.04
N PRO A 176 -16.44 1.77 6.77
CA PRO A 176 -17.88 1.73 6.59
C PRO A 176 -18.27 2.17 5.17
N ARG A 177 -19.11 1.38 4.51
CA ARG A 177 -19.75 1.63 3.21
C ARG A 177 -21.27 1.65 3.37
N ALA A 178 -22.02 1.74 2.28
CA ALA A 178 -23.47 1.90 2.34
C ALA A 178 -24.23 0.76 3.05
N ARG A 179 -23.70 -0.47 3.03
CA ARG A 179 -24.32 -1.68 3.62
C ARG A 179 -23.34 -2.66 4.25
N THR A 180 -22.05 -2.39 4.15
CA THR A 180 -20.99 -3.26 4.62
C THR A 180 -19.93 -2.43 5.32
N VAL A 181 -19.11 -3.08 6.14
CA VAL A 181 -17.81 -2.58 6.57
C VAL A 181 -16.77 -3.39 5.84
N GLU A 182 -16.04 -2.74 4.93
CA GLU A 182 -14.92 -3.37 4.23
C GLU A 182 -13.71 -3.37 5.16
N ILE A 183 -13.18 -4.55 5.42
CA ILE A 183 -12.05 -4.77 6.31
C ILE A 183 -10.89 -5.30 5.48
N GLU A 184 -9.77 -4.60 5.52
CA GLU A 184 -8.52 -4.97 4.87
C GLU A 184 -7.43 -5.05 5.94
N GLY A 185 -6.74 -6.18 6.04
CA GLY A 185 -5.81 -6.40 7.14
C GLY A 185 -4.65 -7.31 6.82
N GLN A 186 -3.78 -7.43 7.82
CA GLN A 186 -2.58 -8.24 7.78
C GLN A 186 -2.35 -8.91 9.12
N VAL A 187 -2.00 -10.20 9.09
CA VAL A 187 -1.39 -10.95 10.18
C VAL A 187 0.13 -10.89 9.97
N GLY A 188 0.84 -10.17 10.82
CA GLY A 188 2.30 -10.24 10.92
C GLY A 188 2.69 -11.39 11.85
N LEU A 189 3.34 -12.41 11.31
CA LEU A 189 3.91 -13.53 12.06
C LEU A 189 5.41 -13.29 12.28
N GLU A 190 5.88 -13.50 13.50
CA GLU A 190 7.31 -13.53 13.83
C GLU A 190 7.66 -14.96 14.26
N ILE A 191 8.22 -15.74 13.33
CA ILE A 191 8.45 -17.18 13.47
C ILE A 191 9.88 -17.45 13.95
N SER A 192 9.99 -18.25 15.00
CA SER A 192 11.25 -18.63 15.65
C SER A 192 11.30 -20.14 15.92
N GLY A 193 12.51 -20.67 16.14
CA GLY A 193 12.72 -22.11 16.31
C GLY A 193 12.58 -22.83 14.98
N ALA A 194 11.74 -23.88 14.92
CA ALA A 194 11.49 -24.58 13.67
C ALA A 194 10.62 -23.77 12.69
N PRO A 195 10.87 -23.90 11.38
CA PRO A 195 10.01 -23.37 10.33
C PRO A 195 8.54 -23.72 10.54
N LEU A 196 7.67 -22.72 10.37
CA LEU A 196 6.23 -22.87 10.46
C LEU A 196 5.67 -23.32 9.11
N ARG A 197 4.75 -24.27 9.12
CA ARG A 197 4.02 -24.73 7.92
C ARG A 197 2.56 -24.31 7.94
N GLU A 198 1.95 -24.31 9.12
CA GLU A 198 0.53 -24.10 9.34
C GLU A 198 0.35 -23.12 10.51
N PHE A 199 -0.66 -22.27 10.44
CA PHE A 199 -1.09 -21.44 11.55
C PHE A 199 -2.61 -21.29 11.55
N LYS A 200 -3.18 -20.92 12.70
CA LYS A 200 -4.63 -20.78 12.86
C LYS A 200 -5.06 -19.34 13.12
N ILE A 201 -6.19 -18.96 12.52
CA ILE A 201 -6.92 -17.71 12.80
C ILE A 201 -8.31 -18.09 13.29
N LYS A 202 -8.77 -17.52 14.39
CA LYS A 202 -10.12 -17.75 14.92
C LYS A 202 -10.97 -16.48 14.81
N LEU A 203 -12.21 -16.68 14.35
CA LEU A 203 -13.26 -15.66 14.26
C LEU A 203 -14.54 -16.19 14.94
N PRO A 204 -15.50 -15.33 15.31
CA PRO A 204 -16.82 -15.78 15.71
C PRO A 204 -17.47 -16.62 14.59
N PRO A 205 -18.09 -17.78 14.88
CA PRO A 205 -18.65 -18.68 13.86
C PRO A 205 -19.58 -17.99 12.86
N ALA A 206 -20.40 -17.04 13.33
CA ALA A 206 -21.35 -16.30 12.50
C ALA A 206 -20.72 -15.48 11.35
N VAL A 207 -19.43 -15.14 11.44
CA VAL A 207 -18.72 -14.31 10.46
C VAL A 207 -17.44 -14.95 9.94
N ALA A 208 -17.06 -16.13 10.46
CA ALA A 208 -15.82 -16.82 10.08
C ALA A 208 -15.76 -17.12 8.57
N ALA A 209 -16.89 -17.47 7.96
CA ALA A 209 -16.99 -17.74 6.52
C ALA A 209 -16.76 -16.51 5.62
N LEU A 210 -16.72 -15.30 6.17
CA LEU A 210 -16.45 -14.06 5.42
C LEU A 210 -14.95 -13.78 5.24
N LEU A 211 -14.08 -14.44 6.02
CA LEU A 211 -12.63 -14.26 5.91
C LEU A 211 -12.13 -14.74 4.54
N ARG A 212 -11.33 -13.91 3.89
CA ARG A 212 -10.57 -14.29 2.70
C ARG A 212 -9.10 -13.96 2.94
N VAL A 213 -8.27 -14.99 3.09
CA VAL A 213 -6.81 -14.82 3.09
C VAL A 213 -6.35 -14.63 1.65
N THR A 214 -5.64 -13.52 1.38
CA THR A 214 -5.27 -13.08 0.02
C THR A 214 -3.77 -13.14 -0.24
N SER A 215 -2.96 -13.55 0.75
CA SER A 215 -1.51 -13.65 0.58
C SER A 215 -1.08 -14.80 -0.33
N PRO A 216 -0.18 -14.55 -1.31
CA PRO A 216 0.36 -15.59 -2.19
C PRO A 216 1.15 -16.69 -1.48
N SER A 217 1.62 -16.44 -0.25
CA SER A 217 2.36 -17.41 0.56
C SER A 217 1.48 -18.50 1.17
N VAL A 218 0.14 -18.33 1.18
CA VAL A 218 -0.82 -19.30 1.70
C VAL A 218 -1.37 -20.12 0.54
N GLY A 219 -1.15 -21.44 0.58
CA GLY A 219 -1.55 -22.36 -0.48
C GLY A 219 -2.92 -23.01 -0.25
N GLU A 220 -3.24 -23.32 1.00
CA GLU A 220 -4.49 -23.97 1.40
C GLU A 220 -5.06 -23.28 2.64
N GLN A 221 -6.38 -23.20 2.71
CA GLN A 221 -7.11 -22.69 3.87
C GLN A 221 -8.36 -23.54 4.10
N LYS A 222 -8.60 -23.94 5.36
CA LYS A 222 -9.75 -24.77 5.74
C LYS A 222 -10.45 -24.16 6.94
N LEU A 223 -11.76 -23.99 6.84
CA LEU A 223 -12.61 -23.52 7.94
C LEU A 223 -13.24 -24.71 8.67
N ASP A 224 -13.15 -24.71 9.98
CA ASP A 224 -14.09 -25.41 10.85
C ASP A 224 -15.22 -24.45 11.24
N GLU A 225 -16.40 -24.64 10.63
CA GLU A 225 -17.56 -23.75 10.81
C GLU A 225 -18.10 -23.74 12.24
N ALA A 226 -17.97 -24.86 12.98
CA ALA A 226 -18.49 -24.95 14.34
C ALA A 226 -17.66 -24.13 15.32
N SER A 227 -16.33 -24.15 15.18
CA SER A 227 -15.41 -23.42 16.06
C SER A 227 -15.05 -22.02 15.54
N GLY A 228 -15.29 -21.74 14.25
CA GLY A 228 -14.87 -20.51 13.58
C GLY A 228 -13.35 -20.42 13.36
N VAL A 229 -12.65 -21.56 13.40
CA VAL A 229 -11.19 -21.63 13.26
C VAL A 229 -10.83 -21.92 11.80
N TRP A 230 -10.04 -21.02 11.22
CA TRP A 230 -9.34 -21.22 9.97
C TRP A 230 -7.96 -21.82 10.21
N THR A 231 -7.68 -22.92 9.54
CA THR A 231 -6.34 -23.47 9.39
C THR A 231 -5.74 -23.00 8.06
N CYS A 232 -4.62 -22.30 8.11
CA CYS A 232 -3.94 -21.74 6.95
C CYS A 232 -2.57 -22.42 6.74
N THR A 233 -2.39 -23.04 5.57
CA THR A 233 -1.16 -23.77 5.21
C THR A 233 -0.30 -22.93 4.27
N LEU A 234 0.94 -22.66 4.67
CA LEU A 234 1.92 -21.95 3.84
C LEU A 234 2.40 -22.86 2.69
N ILE A 235 2.67 -22.28 1.52
CA ILE A 235 3.20 -23.03 0.36
C ILE A 235 4.59 -23.60 0.67
N ARG A 236 5.40 -22.88 1.45
CA ARG A 236 6.73 -23.29 1.93
C ARG A 236 6.82 -23.11 3.44
N GLU A 237 7.50 -24.03 4.10
CA GLU A 237 7.95 -23.83 5.48
C GLU A 237 8.75 -22.53 5.55
N SER A 238 8.44 -21.70 6.55
CA SER A 238 8.97 -20.33 6.64
C SER A 238 9.47 -20.01 8.04
N THR A 239 10.50 -19.17 8.14
CA THR A 239 11.05 -18.63 9.38
C THR A 239 11.03 -17.10 9.34
N GLY A 240 11.34 -16.46 10.46
CA GLY A 240 11.42 -15.00 10.54
C GLY A 240 10.07 -14.33 10.35
N GLN A 241 10.08 -13.10 9.83
CA GLN A 241 8.87 -12.30 9.67
C GLN A 241 8.09 -12.68 8.41
N GLN A 242 6.80 -12.94 8.56
CA GLN A 242 5.88 -13.24 7.45
C GLN A 242 4.63 -12.37 7.54
N ASN A 243 4.24 -11.74 6.44
CA ASN A 243 3.07 -10.87 6.37
C ASN A 243 1.95 -11.53 5.57
N ILE A 244 0.85 -11.87 6.24
CA ILE A 244 -0.30 -12.56 5.64
C ILE A 244 -1.48 -11.60 5.51
N ARG A 245 -1.84 -11.23 4.28
CA ARG A 245 -2.96 -10.37 3.94
C ARG A 245 -4.29 -11.10 4.02
N PHE A 246 -5.31 -10.40 4.49
CA PHE A 246 -6.69 -10.85 4.47
C PHE A 246 -7.65 -9.70 4.21
N ARG A 247 -8.87 -10.06 3.80
CA ARG A 247 -10.01 -9.16 3.69
C ARG A 247 -11.29 -9.79 4.23
N ILE A 248 -12.20 -8.95 4.70
CA ILE A 248 -13.56 -9.33 5.14
C ILE A 248 -14.52 -8.24 4.64
N SER A 249 -15.61 -8.62 3.97
CA SER A 249 -16.73 -7.72 3.72
C SER A 249 -17.82 -8.05 4.73
N LEU A 250 -17.90 -7.25 5.79
CA LEU A 250 -18.79 -7.50 6.93
C LEU A 250 -20.15 -6.83 6.68
N PRO A 251 -21.27 -7.56 6.67
CA PRO A 251 -22.60 -6.96 6.59
C PRO A 251 -22.86 -6.02 7.78
N ALA A 252 -23.46 -4.86 7.50
CA ALA A 252 -23.87 -3.90 8.52
C ALA A 252 -25.40 -3.78 8.56
N GLU A 253 -25.94 -3.54 9.74
CA GLU A 253 -27.35 -3.21 9.93
C GLU A 253 -27.60 -1.79 9.43
N VAL A 254 -28.59 -1.60 8.56
CA VAL A 254 -28.95 -0.31 7.98
C VAL A 254 -30.26 0.17 8.59
N SER A 255 -30.30 1.44 9.02
CA SER A 255 -31.49 2.10 9.54
C SER A 255 -31.61 3.52 8.98
N GLY A 256 -32.84 4.04 8.92
CA GLY A 256 -33.17 5.35 8.31
C GLY A 256 -33.68 5.25 6.86
N ILE A 257 -34.49 6.22 6.44
CA ILE A 257 -35.03 6.35 5.08
C ILE A 257 -34.12 7.31 4.30
N GLU A 258 -33.87 7.03 3.02
CA GLU A 258 -33.10 7.92 2.15
C GLU A 258 -34.03 9.08 1.71
N SER A 259 -33.90 10.24 2.37
CA SER A 259 -34.65 11.47 2.08
C SER A 259 -33.73 12.68 2.33
N GLU A 260 -34.04 13.84 1.75
CA GLU A 260 -33.25 15.09 1.86
C GLU A 260 -32.94 15.52 3.31
N THR A 261 -33.70 15.01 4.28
CA THR A 261 -33.59 15.36 5.71
C THR A 261 -33.23 14.19 6.64
N THR A 262 -33.09 12.96 6.13
CA THR A 262 -32.91 11.77 6.98
C THR A 262 -31.55 11.10 6.75
N VAL A 263 -30.75 11.02 7.81
CA VAL A 263 -29.40 10.43 7.83
C VAL A 263 -29.49 8.91 7.74
N LYS A 264 -28.84 8.32 6.73
CA LYS A 264 -28.70 6.87 6.62
C LYS A 264 -27.64 6.40 7.62
N THR A 265 -28.04 5.54 8.55
CA THR A 265 -27.18 5.07 9.62
C THR A 265 -26.87 3.60 9.41
N ILE A 266 -25.58 3.25 9.42
CA ILE A 266 -25.15 1.86 9.47
C ILE A 266 -24.51 1.52 10.81
N THR A 267 -24.74 0.32 11.31
CA THR A 267 -24.18 -0.17 12.57
C THR A 267 -23.57 -1.55 12.37
N ALA A 268 -22.37 -1.77 12.90
CA ALA A 268 -21.69 -3.06 12.83
C ALA A 268 -20.80 -3.29 14.07
N VAL A 269 -20.73 -4.54 14.52
CA VAL A 269 -19.75 -4.99 15.52
C VAL A 269 -18.58 -5.61 14.77
N LEU A 270 -17.38 -5.05 14.93
CA LEU A 270 -16.19 -5.59 14.27
C LEU A 270 -15.86 -6.99 14.82
N PRO A 271 -15.50 -7.96 13.95
CA PRO A 271 -15.27 -9.33 14.37
C PRO A 271 -14.04 -9.42 15.26
N ARG A 272 -14.10 -10.28 16.29
CA ARG A 272 -12.91 -10.63 17.07
C ARG A 272 -12.01 -11.54 16.24
N LEU A 273 -10.75 -11.13 16.06
CA LEU A 273 -9.73 -11.95 15.39
C LEU A 273 -8.75 -12.45 16.45
N GLU A 274 -8.46 -13.74 16.43
CA GLU A 274 -7.55 -14.38 17.38
C GLU A 274 -6.57 -15.31 16.69
N MET A 275 -5.43 -15.54 17.37
CA MET A 275 -4.38 -16.46 16.91
C MET A 275 -4.15 -17.51 18.01
N PRO A 276 -4.96 -18.59 18.06
CA PRO A 276 -5.02 -19.48 19.22
C PRO A 276 -3.71 -20.21 19.54
N GLU A 277 -2.85 -20.42 18.55
CA GLU A 277 -1.55 -21.10 18.72
C GLU A 277 -0.37 -20.12 18.83
N ALA A 278 -0.62 -18.80 18.75
CA ALA A 278 0.44 -17.81 18.89
C ALA A 278 0.87 -17.69 20.36
N ARG A 279 2.18 -17.71 20.61
CA ARG A 279 2.75 -17.53 21.94
C ARG A 279 2.51 -16.12 22.50
N ARG A 280 2.44 -15.13 21.61
CA ARG A 280 2.10 -13.74 21.91
C ARG A 280 1.16 -13.23 20.81
N PHE A 281 0.12 -12.51 21.22
CA PHE A 281 -0.86 -11.96 20.30
C PHE A 281 -1.18 -10.50 20.65
N ARG A 282 -1.29 -9.66 19.62
CA ARG A 282 -1.84 -8.31 19.70
C ARG A 282 -2.64 -7.99 18.45
N GLY A 283 -3.79 -7.37 18.60
CA GLY A 283 -4.58 -6.85 17.49
C GLY A 283 -4.68 -5.33 17.51
N THR A 284 -4.87 -4.74 16.33
CA THR A 284 -5.13 -3.30 16.14
C THR A 284 -6.23 -3.14 15.09
N TRP A 285 -7.30 -2.45 15.48
CA TRP A 285 -8.30 -1.90 14.58
C TRP A 285 -7.93 -0.47 14.23
N VAL A 286 -7.99 -0.13 12.96
CA VAL A 286 -7.88 1.24 12.43
C VAL A 286 -9.15 1.51 11.64
N ILE A 287 -9.77 2.67 11.85
CA ILE A 287 -11.08 2.98 11.28
C ILE A 287 -10.96 4.18 10.36
N GLU A 288 -11.35 3.97 9.11
CA GLU A 288 -11.45 5.01 8.09
C GLU A 288 -12.88 5.54 7.98
N ALA A 289 -13.00 6.81 7.60
CA ALA A 289 -14.29 7.41 7.31
C ALA A 289 -14.21 8.33 6.08
N ASN A 290 -15.22 8.24 5.20
CA ASN A 290 -15.42 9.22 4.14
C ASN A 290 -15.66 10.63 4.75
N THR A 291 -15.48 11.68 3.93
CA THR A 291 -15.70 13.07 4.34
C THR A 291 -17.15 13.35 4.73
N ASP A 292 -18.11 12.67 4.11
CA ASP A 292 -19.56 12.77 4.35
C ASP A 292 -20.06 11.84 5.47
N THR A 293 -19.16 11.14 6.16
CA THR A 293 -19.53 10.14 7.18
C THR A 293 -19.00 10.54 8.55
N GLN A 294 -19.92 10.66 9.50
CA GLN A 294 -19.63 10.81 10.93
C GLN A 294 -19.63 9.44 11.60
N LEU A 295 -18.61 9.15 12.41
CA LEU A 295 -18.50 7.89 13.14
C LEU A 295 -18.64 8.09 14.65
N SER A 296 -19.32 7.15 15.29
CA SER A 296 -19.32 6.96 16.73
C SER A 296 -18.95 5.51 17.08
N PHE A 297 -18.36 5.32 18.26
CA PHE A 297 -17.80 4.04 18.69
C PHE A 297 -18.26 3.67 20.09
N VAL A 298 -18.59 2.39 20.27
CA VAL A 298 -18.72 1.76 21.60
C VAL A 298 -17.65 0.69 21.69
N ALA A 299 -16.67 0.92 22.58
CA ALA A 299 -15.53 0.03 22.79
C ALA A 299 -15.57 -0.57 24.20
N LYS A 300 -15.44 -1.90 24.31
CA LYS A 300 -15.33 -2.63 25.58
C LYS A 300 -14.02 -3.40 25.63
N SER A 301 -13.20 -3.15 26.65
CA SER A 301 -11.91 -3.84 26.83
C SER A 301 -10.90 -3.66 25.67
N LEU A 302 -11.02 -2.57 24.91
CA LEU A 302 -9.99 -2.12 23.96
C LEU A 302 -9.25 -0.90 24.50
N GLN A 303 -7.99 -0.74 24.11
CA GLN A 303 -7.19 0.44 24.43
C GLN A 303 -7.13 1.38 23.23
N PRO A 304 -7.55 2.66 23.36
CA PRO A 304 -7.44 3.61 22.26
C PRO A 304 -5.96 3.82 21.88
N LEU A 305 -5.73 3.99 20.59
CA LEU A 305 -4.43 4.30 19.99
C LEU A 305 -4.54 5.63 19.27
N ASP A 306 -3.51 6.47 19.39
CA ASP A 306 -3.38 7.69 18.59
C ASP A 306 -3.38 7.32 17.10
N VAL A 307 -4.27 7.92 16.32
CA VAL A 307 -4.41 7.66 14.88
C VAL A 307 -3.12 7.95 14.11
N LEU A 308 -2.28 8.88 14.58
CA LEU A 308 -0.96 9.17 13.99
C LEU A 308 0.07 8.05 14.24
N ARG A 309 -0.23 7.13 15.16
CA ARG A 309 0.57 5.95 15.48
C ARG A 309 -0.05 4.66 14.97
N ALA A 310 -1.09 4.74 14.15
CA ALA A 310 -1.71 3.57 13.53
C ALA A 310 -0.65 2.78 12.72
N PRO A 311 -0.51 1.46 12.92
CA PRO A 311 0.46 0.68 12.17
C PRO A 311 0.14 0.67 10.67
N ALA A 312 1.18 0.77 9.84
CA ALA A 312 1.04 0.56 8.41
C ALA A 312 0.74 -0.91 8.10
N VAL A 313 0.10 -1.14 6.95
CA VAL A 313 -0.17 -2.47 6.42
C VAL A 313 0.42 -2.53 5.01
N ASP A 314 1.28 -3.51 4.73
CA ASP A 314 2.01 -3.57 3.46
C ASP A 314 1.04 -3.75 2.29
N GLY A 315 1.18 -2.91 1.27
CA GLY A 315 0.30 -2.92 0.10
C GLY A 315 -1.11 -2.35 0.35
N TYR A 316 -1.36 -1.72 1.50
CA TYR A 316 -2.59 -0.99 1.77
C TYR A 316 -2.30 0.42 2.29
N ALA A 317 -2.78 1.41 1.56
CA ALA A 317 -2.76 2.80 1.99
C ALA A 317 -4.22 3.24 2.25
N PRO A 318 -4.52 3.81 3.43
CA PRO A 318 -5.81 4.42 3.70
C PRO A 318 -6.16 5.42 2.61
N ARG A 319 -7.37 5.32 2.08
CA ARG A 319 -7.87 6.24 1.04
C ARG A 319 -8.72 7.35 1.63
N HIS A 320 -9.13 7.19 2.89
CA HIS A 320 -9.96 8.13 3.61
C HIS A 320 -9.31 8.50 4.95
N ARG A 321 -9.87 9.50 5.64
CA ARG A 321 -9.31 9.93 6.93
C ARG A 321 -9.39 8.79 7.95
N VAL A 322 -8.31 8.58 8.69
CA VAL A 322 -8.32 7.70 9.86
C VAL A 322 -8.92 8.47 11.03
N VAL A 323 -10.00 7.95 11.61
CA VAL A 323 -10.78 8.65 12.66
C VAL A 323 -10.77 7.92 14.00
N GLY A 324 -10.28 6.69 14.04
CA GLY A 324 -10.11 5.94 15.28
C GLY A 324 -9.11 4.81 15.13
N ALA A 325 -8.41 4.49 16.20
CA ALA A 325 -7.58 3.30 16.29
C ALA A 325 -7.69 2.69 17.69
N TYR A 326 -7.72 1.37 17.77
CA TYR A 326 -7.90 0.63 19.02
C TYR A 326 -7.04 -0.64 19.01
N THR A 327 -6.36 -0.91 20.11
CA THR A 327 -5.56 -2.12 20.28
C THR A 327 -6.23 -3.08 21.25
N TYR A 328 -6.05 -4.38 21.02
CA TYR A 328 -6.66 -5.45 21.81
C TYR A 328 -5.71 -6.65 21.97
N GLY A 329 -5.98 -7.45 22.99
CA GLY A 329 -5.26 -8.70 23.27
C GLY A 329 -6.19 -9.92 23.13
N THR A 330 -5.94 -10.96 23.93
CA THR A 330 -6.71 -12.21 23.92
C THR A 330 -7.97 -12.17 24.79
N THR A 331 -8.18 -11.10 25.57
CA THR A 331 -9.36 -10.93 26.43
C THR A 331 -10.61 -10.67 25.60
N GLU A 332 -11.78 -11.07 26.12
CA GLU A 332 -13.07 -10.68 25.55
C GLU A 332 -13.14 -9.16 25.36
N HIS A 333 -13.48 -8.73 24.14
CA HIS A 333 -13.55 -7.33 23.75
C HIS A 333 -14.58 -7.14 22.63
N GLU A 334 -15.09 -5.91 22.50
CA GLU A 334 -16.09 -5.56 21.52
C GLU A 334 -15.83 -4.15 21.00
N LEU A 335 -15.81 -3.97 19.68
CA LEU A 335 -15.78 -2.67 19.04
C LEU A 335 -16.97 -2.55 18.09
N LYS A 336 -17.98 -1.80 18.53
CA LYS A 336 -19.14 -1.45 17.71
C LYS A 336 -18.93 -0.07 17.11
N LEU A 337 -19.14 0.04 15.79
CA LEU A 337 -19.15 1.31 15.09
C LEU A 337 -20.56 1.63 14.61
N THR A 338 -20.89 2.91 14.64
CA THR A 338 -22.09 3.48 14.03
C THR A 338 -21.66 4.60 13.10
N ALA A 339 -22.07 4.52 11.85
CA ALA A 339 -21.72 5.48 10.81
C ALA A 339 -22.97 6.19 10.30
N GLU A 340 -22.97 7.51 10.45
CA GLU A 340 -24.02 8.41 10.02
C GLU A 340 -23.57 9.12 8.75
N ARG A 341 -24.25 8.84 7.64
CA ARG A 341 -23.94 9.47 6.35
C ARG A 341 -24.81 10.72 6.16
N HIS A 342 -24.16 11.86 6.05
CA HIS A 342 -24.80 13.14 5.75
C HIS A 342 -24.98 13.31 4.24
N ALA A 343 -26.02 14.05 3.86
CA ALA A 343 -26.22 14.42 2.46
C ALA A 343 -25.02 15.24 1.96
N HIS A 344 -24.53 14.92 0.77
CA HIS A 344 -23.46 15.66 0.13
C HIS A 344 -23.96 17.09 -0.17
N SER A 345 -23.28 18.11 0.32
CA SER A 345 -23.48 19.46 -0.20
C SER A 345 -22.99 19.48 -1.64
N GLU A 346 -23.85 19.77 -2.60
CA GLU A 346 -23.44 19.92 -4.00
C GLU A 346 -22.39 21.04 -4.08
N LEU A 347 -21.14 20.69 -4.40
CA LEU A 347 -20.15 21.70 -4.80
C LEU A 347 -20.68 22.33 -6.09
N ALA A 348 -20.79 23.67 -6.11
CA ALA A 348 -21.25 24.39 -7.28
C ALA A 348 -20.35 24.07 -8.49
N ALA A 349 -20.93 23.41 -9.50
CA ALA A 349 -20.21 22.98 -10.71
C ALA A 349 -19.73 24.16 -11.57
N LEU A 350 -20.27 25.36 -11.33
CA LEU A 350 -19.89 26.61 -11.98
C LEU A 350 -19.92 27.75 -10.96
N ILE A 351 -18.88 28.59 -10.96
CA ILE A 351 -18.76 29.80 -10.13
C ILE A 351 -18.33 30.95 -11.03
N VAL A 352 -19.03 32.08 -10.93
CA VAL A 352 -18.63 33.34 -11.58
C VAL A 352 -17.80 34.14 -10.58
N MET A 353 -16.51 34.26 -10.85
CA MET A 353 -15.60 35.05 -10.01
C MET A 353 -15.90 36.54 -10.14
N GLN A 354 -16.21 37.00 -11.36
CA GLN A 354 -16.51 38.40 -11.62
C GLN A 354 -17.53 38.55 -12.75
N LEU A 355 -18.55 39.37 -12.52
CA LEU A 355 -19.49 39.85 -13.54
C LEU A 355 -19.27 41.36 -13.74
N GLN A 356 -18.72 41.74 -14.89
CA GLN A 356 -18.54 43.14 -15.27
C GLN A 356 -19.55 43.51 -16.35
N MET A 357 -20.31 44.57 -16.11
CA MET A 357 -21.30 45.07 -17.05
C MET A 357 -21.03 46.52 -17.45
N THR A 358 -21.32 46.83 -18.70
CA THR A 358 -21.31 48.19 -19.23
C THR A 358 -22.58 48.43 -20.01
N THR A 359 -23.23 49.58 -19.79
CA THR A 359 -24.40 50.02 -20.53
C THR A 359 -24.14 51.37 -21.14
N VAL A 360 -24.38 51.51 -22.44
CA VAL A 360 -24.33 52.79 -23.15
C VAL A 360 -25.75 53.14 -23.60
N LEU A 361 -26.29 54.22 -23.07
CA LEU A 361 -27.60 54.74 -23.45
C LEU A 361 -27.46 55.62 -24.70
N GLY A 362 -28.29 55.39 -25.71
CA GLY A 362 -28.33 56.16 -26.96
C GLY A 362 -29.39 57.26 -26.94
N ASN A 363 -29.22 58.32 -27.74
CA ASN A 363 -30.18 59.44 -27.85
C ASN A 363 -31.57 59.03 -28.38
N ASP A 364 -31.66 57.88 -29.03
CA ASP A 364 -32.87 57.31 -29.58
C ASP A 364 -33.64 56.43 -28.56
N GLY A 365 -33.17 56.37 -27.31
CA GLY A 365 -33.76 55.55 -26.26
C GLY A 365 -33.16 54.14 -26.17
N ASN A 366 -32.49 53.68 -27.23
CA ASN A 366 -31.92 52.34 -27.26
C ASN A 366 -30.72 52.25 -26.31
N ALA A 367 -30.56 51.10 -25.66
CA ALA A 367 -29.43 50.84 -24.78
C ALA A 367 -28.60 49.68 -25.32
N LEU A 368 -27.29 49.87 -25.44
CA LEU A 368 -26.34 48.82 -25.75
C LEU A 368 -25.69 48.32 -24.47
N HIS A 369 -25.66 47.00 -24.29
CA HIS A 369 -25.12 46.35 -23.11
C HIS A 369 -23.99 45.41 -23.47
N SER A 370 -22.97 45.36 -22.62
CA SER A 370 -21.90 44.37 -22.63
C SER A 370 -21.81 43.74 -21.25
N ALA A 371 -21.75 42.41 -21.17
CA ALA A 371 -21.48 41.69 -19.93
C ALA A 371 -20.31 40.73 -20.13
N LEU A 372 -19.29 40.82 -19.28
CA LEU A 372 -18.13 39.94 -19.21
C LEU A 372 -18.18 39.13 -17.92
N LEU A 373 -18.24 37.81 -18.05
CA LEU A 373 -18.22 36.85 -16.96
C LEU A 373 -16.87 36.15 -16.96
N ASN A 374 -16.12 36.30 -15.86
CA ASN A 374 -14.95 35.49 -15.57
C ASN A 374 -15.39 34.34 -14.67
N LEU A 375 -15.42 33.13 -15.20
CA LEU A 375 -15.98 31.95 -14.51
C LEU A 375 -15.00 30.79 -14.41
N ARG A 376 -15.28 29.87 -13.49
CA ARG A 376 -14.65 28.55 -13.37
C ARG A 376 -15.75 27.50 -13.34
N HIS A 377 -15.51 26.36 -13.98
CA HIS A 377 -16.46 25.25 -13.97
C HIS A 377 -15.73 23.90 -13.95
N SER A 378 -16.42 22.88 -13.44
CA SER A 378 -15.91 21.51 -13.32
C SER A 378 -16.65 20.57 -14.27
N GLY A 379 -16.64 20.88 -15.57
CA GLY A 379 -17.21 20.01 -16.62
C GLY A 379 -18.50 20.49 -17.27
N GLU A 380 -19.01 21.68 -16.91
CA GLU A 380 -20.15 22.29 -17.61
C GLU A 380 -19.89 22.45 -19.11
N GLN A 381 -20.88 22.07 -19.92
CA GLN A 381 -20.82 22.24 -21.39
C GLN A 381 -21.37 23.58 -21.84
N PHE A 382 -22.19 24.23 -21.01
CA PHE A 382 -22.82 25.51 -21.30
C PHE A 382 -22.86 26.37 -20.04
N VAL A 383 -22.78 27.69 -20.21
CA VAL A 383 -23.27 28.65 -19.21
C VAL A 383 -24.61 29.20 -19.68
N THR A 384 -25.64 29.09 -18.85
CA THR A 384 -26.97 29.66 -19.15
C THR A 384 -27.07 31.06 -18.57
N LEU A 385 -27.63 31.99 -19.35
CA LEU A 385 -27.90 33.37 -18.94
C LEU A 385 -29.34 33.75 -19.29
N ASP A 386 -30.07 34.35 -18.36
CA ASP A 386 -31.32 35.03 -18.64
C ASP A 386 -31.01 36.47 -19.04
N LEU A 387 -31.36 36.82 -20.28
CA LEU A 387 -31.30 38.21 -20.72
C LEU A 387 -32.51 38.98 -20.19
N PRO A 388 -32.38 40.30 -19.95
CA PRO A 388 -33.52 41.15 -19.65
C PRO A 388 -34.63 41.03 -20.71
N GLU A 389 -35.88 41.23 -20.27
CA GLU A 389 -37.03 41.17 -21.17
C GLU A 389 -36.89 42.20 -22.31
N GLY A 390 -37.17 41.76 -23.54
CA GLY A 390 -37.03 42.59 -24.74
C GLY A 390 -35.60 42.73 -25.27
N ALA A 391 -34.60 42.06 -24.67
CA ALA A 391 -33.22 42.13 -25.13
C ALA A 391 -33.01 41.39 -26.46
N GLU A 392 -32.31 42.03 -27.38
CA GLU A 392 -31.84 41.47 -28.63
C GLU A 392 -30.35 41.13 -28.50
N LEU A 393 -30.01 39.84 -28.52
CA LEU A 393 -28.62 39.38 -28.43
C LEU A 393 -27.88 39.68 -29.74
N LEU A 394 -26.77 40.42 -29.65
CA LEU A 394 -25.96 40.84 -30.78
C LEU A 394 -24.73 39.95 -30.98
N SER A 395 -24.00 39.63 -29.90
CA SER A 395 -22.78 38.83 -29.98
C SER A 395 -22.53 38.01 -28.71
N THR A 396 -21.87 36.86 -28.88
CA THR A 396 -21.37 36.02 -27.79
C THR A 396 -19.98 35.52 -28.12
N VAL A 397 -19.05 35.71 -27.18
CA VAL A 397 -17.63 35.37 -27.32
C VAL A 397 -17.19 34.59 -26.09
N VAL A 398 -16.45 33.49 -26.28
CA VAL A 398 -15.84 32.71 -25.20
C VAL A 398 -14.35 32.61 -25.45
N ASN A 399 -13.53 33.01 -24.47
CA ASN A 399 -12.06 33.06 -24.58
C ASN A 399 -11.57 33.74 -25.89
N GLY A 400 -12.24 34.81 -26.30
CA GLY A 400 -11.91 35.57 -27.52
C GLY A 400 -12.47 34.99 -28.82
N ALA A 401 -13.05 33.78 -28.82
CA ALA A 401 -13.66 33.18 -30.00
C ALA A 401 -15.17 33.42 -30.05
N ALA A 402 -15.69 33.86 -31.20
CA ALA A 402 -17.14 33.97 -31.40
C ALA A 402 -17.79 32.58 -31.33
N VAL A 403 -18.83 32.45 -30.51
CA VAL A 403 -19.60 31.23 -30.36
C VAL A 403 -21.06 31.48 -30.72
N LYS A 404 -21.78 30.45 -31.16
CA LYS A 404 -23.21 30.55 -31.41
C LYS A 404 -23.98 30.08 -30.16
N PRO A 405 -24.81 30.93 -29.53
CA PRO A 405 -25.60 30.53 -28.39
C PRO A 405 -26.79 29.67 -28.83
N VAL A 406 -27.26 28.81 -27.93
CA VAL A 406 -28.44 27.97 -28.12
C VAL A 406 -29.58 28.57 -27.31
N ARG A 407 -30.79 28.63 -27.88
CA ARG A 407 -31.97 29.03 -27.11
C ARG A 407 -32.24 27.99 -26.02
N SER A 408 -32.40 28.45 -24.79
CA SER A 408 -32.84 27.64 -23.66
C SER A 408 -34.32 27.94 -23.36
N GLN A 409 -34.85 27.48 -22.23
CA GLN A 409 -36.25 27.73 -21.86
C GLN A 409 -36.52 29.22 -21.62
N GLY A 410 -37.62 29.76 -22.15
CA GLY A 410 -38.00 31.17 -21.96
C GLY A 410 -37.06 32.16 -22.68
N SER A 411 -36.63 33.21 -21.98
CA SER A 411 -35.67 34.22 -22.47
C SER A 411 -34.20 33.84 -22.23
N ALA A 412 -33.95 32.62 -21.76
CA ALA A 412 -32.61 32.14 -21.44
C ALA A 412 -31.82 31.76 -22.69
N ILE A 413 -30.53 32.07 -22.69
CA ILE A 413 -29.55 31.63 -23.69
C ILE A 413 -28.53 30.70 -23.04
N ALA A 414 -28.15 29.63 -23.73
CA ALA A 414 -27.07 28.73 -23.33
C ALA A 414 -25.86 28.98 -24.23
N ILE A 415 -24.74 29.41 -23.63
CA ILE A 415 -23.50 29.71 -24.34
C ILE A 415 -22.58 28.50 -24.20
N PRO A 416 -22.18 27.85 -25.31
CA PRO A 416 -21.28 26.69 -25.26
C PRO A 416 -19.92 27.06 -24.68
N LEU A 417 -19.41 26.23 -23.78
CA LEU A 417 -18.06 26.33 -23.24
C LEU A 417 -17.11 25.40 -24.03
N PRO A 418 -15.83 25.76 -24.23
CA PRO A 418 -14.86 24.89 -24.88
C PRO A 418 -14.71 23.55 -24.15
N GLY A 419 -14.59 22.44 -24.88
CA GLY A 419 -14.50 21.10 -24.25
C GLY A 419 -13.26 20.91 -23.37
N ASP A 420 -12.22 21.72 -23.58
CA ASP A 420 -10.98 21.74 -22.80
C ASP A 420 -10.97 22.80 -21.68
N SER A 421 -12.08 23.51 -21.46
CA SER A 421 -12.17 24.59 -20.47
C SER A 421 -12.48 24.13 -19.04
N ALA A 422 -12.85 22.86 -18.87
CA ALA A 422 -13.11 22.28 -17.56
C ALA A 422 -11.88 22.40 -16.64
N ASN A 423 -12.10 22.91 -15.42
CA ASN A 423 -11.09 23.16 -14.40
C ASN A 423 -10.01 24.20 -14.76
N GLN A 424 -10.16 24.95 -15.86
CA GLN A 424 -9.27 26.07 -16.15
C GLN A 424 -9.40 27.17 -15.08
N PRO A 425 -8.33 27.94 -14.81
CA PRO A 425 -8.34 28.98 -13.79
C PRO A 425 -9.30 30.13 -14.11
N ASN A 426 -9.57 30.37 -15.39
CA ASN A 426 -10.54 31.35 -15.86
C ASN A 426 -11.09 30.98 -17.24
N VAL A 427 -12.39 31.15 -17.42
CA VAL A 427 -13.07 31.13 -18.72
C VAL A 427 -13.80 32.46 -18.86
N ALA A 428 -13.48 33.22 -19.89
CA ALA A 428 -14.04 34.55 -20.13
C ALA A 428 -15.21 34.44 -21.13
N VAL A 429 -16.42 34.72 -20.66
CA VAL A 429 -17.63 34.74 -21.49
C VAL A 429 -18.11 36.18 -21.62
N ARG A 430 -18.12 36.71 -22.83
CA ARG A 430 -18.63 38.04 -23.14
C ARG A 430 -19.90 37.95 -23.98
N ILE A 431 -20.91 38.72 -23.59
CA ILE A 431 -22.11 38.90 -24.39
C ILE A 431 -22.37 40.38 -24.65
N GLN A 432 -22.94 40.67 -25.82
CA GLN A 432 -23.47 41.98 -26.14
C GLN A 432 -24.92 41.85 -26.56
N TYR A 433 -25.75 42.75 -26.05
CA TYR A 433 -27.17 42.78 -26.38
C TYR A 433 -27.67 44.21 -26.40
N GLN A 434 -28.72 44.45 -27.16
CA GLN A 434 -29.42 45.72 -27.21
C GLN A 434 -30.77 45.61 -26.52
N LEU A 435 -31.18 46.65 -25.81
CA LEU A 435 -32.55 46.82 -25.31
C LEU A 435 -33.19 47.98 -26.10
N PRO A 436 -34.10 47.68 -27.04
CA PRO A 436 -34.82 48.72 -27.76
C PRO A 436 -35.75 49.51 -26.84
N ALA A 437 -35.79 50.83 -26.98
CA ALA A 437 -36.76 51.68 -26.30
C ALA A 437 -37.17 52.88 -27.15
N ALA A 438 -38.22 53.59 -26.74
CA ALA A 438 -38.64 54.82 -27.40
C ALA A 438 -37.68 55.97 -27.10
N ALA A 439 -37.54 56.90 -28.05
CA ALA A 439 -36.71 58.09 -27.90
C ALA A 439 -37.07 58.90 -26.65
N TRP A 440 -36.04 59.46 -26.01
CA TRP A 440 -36.19 60.30 -24.83
C TRP A 440 -36.97 61.56 -25.19
N THR A 441 -38.02 61.86 -24.44
CA THR A 441 -38.85 63.07 -24.63
C THR A 441 -38.68 64.10 -23.51
N GLY A 442 -37.85 63.80 -22.50
CA GLY A 442 -37.60 64.64 -21.33
C GLY A 442 -37.00 63.83 -20.17
N SER A 443 -37.35 64.18 -18.93
CA SER A 443 -36.93 63.45 -17.72
C SER A 443 -37.79 62.21 -17.47
N GLY A 444 -37.20 61.14 -16.93
CA GLY A 444 -37.93 59.92 -16.58
C GLY A 444 -37.12 58.98 -15.68
N ALA A 445 -37.66 57.78 -15.44
CA ALA A 445 -36.99 56.72 -14.71
C ALA A 445 -36.75 55.52 -15.65
N LEU A 446 -35.51 55.02 -15.68
CA LEU A 446 -35.14 53.82 -16.44
C LEU A 446 -34.86 52.67 -15.48
N LYS A 447 -35.62 51.58 -15.59
CA LYS A 447 -35.35 50.34 -14.86
C LYS A 447 -34.39 49.48 -15.67
N MET A 448 -33.16 49.33 -15.18
CA MET A 448 -32.18 48.42 -15.76
C MET A 448 -32.13 47.12 -14.97
N GLN A 449 -32.06 45.99 -15.68
CA GLN A 449 -31.92 44.67 -15.07
C GLN A 449 -30.60 44.03 -15.53
N PRO A 450 -29.84 43.40 -14.63
CA PRO A 450 -28.65 42.67 -15.04
C PRO A 450 -29.03 41.38 -15.75
N VAL A 451 -28.07 40.85 -16.51
CA VAL A 451 -28.12 39.45 -16.92
C VAL A 451 -28.13 38.58 -15.67
N ARG A 452 -28.94 37.51 -15.66
CA ARG A 452 -29.03 36.60 -14.52
C ARG A 452 -28.49 35.23 -14.91
N LEU A 453 -27.89 34.53 -13.95
CA LEU A 453 -27.58 33.12 -14.10
C LEU A 453 -28.70 32.33 -13.41
N PRO A 454 -29.44 31.46 -14.13
CA PRO A 454 -30.47 30.64 -13.52
C PRO A 454 -29.84 29.61 -12.56
N GLY A 455 -30.59 29.23 -11.53
CA GLY A 455 -30.11 28.37 -10.45
C GLY A 455 -29.27 29.12 -9.39
N SER A 456 -28.63 28.36 -8.50
CA SER A 456 -27.84 28.90 -7.39
C SER A 456 -26.36 29.10 -7.76
N VAL A 457 -26.07 29.62 -8.96
CA VAL A 457 -24.69 29.86 -9.41
C VAL A 457 -24.09 31.02 -8.60
N PRO A 458 -22.99 30.80 -7.84
CA PRO A 458 -22.39 31.87 -7.04
C PRO A 458 -21.71 32.91 -7.93
N ILE A 459 -21.96 34.20 -7.65
CA ILE A 459 -21.24 35.34 -8.23
C ILE A 459 -20.46 36.03 -7.12
N LEU A 460 -19.12 36.04 -7.19
CA LEU A 460 -18.29 36.55 -6.09
C LEU A 460 -18.15 38.09 -6.13
N SER A 461 -18.22 38.71 -7.31
CA SER A 461 -18.13 40.15 -7.48
C SER A 461 -18.91 40.62 -8.70
N THR A 462 -19.60 41.75 -8.58
CA THR A 462 -20.35 42.38 -9.68
C THR A 462 -20.02 43.88 -9.76
N SER A 463 -19.74 44.38 -10.96
CA SER A 463 -19.55 45.80 -11.25
C SER A 463 -20.36 46.23 -12.47
N TRP A 464 -20.96 47.42 -12.45
CA TRP A 464 -21.77 47.91 -13.57
C TRP A 464 -21.48 49.39 -13.85
N GLY A 465 -20.93 49.69 -15.03
CA GLY A 465 -20.77 51.05 -15.56
C GLY A 465 -21.92 51.47 -16.47
N ILE A 466 -22.36 52.72 -16.37
CA ILE A 466 -23.45 53.27 -17.19
C ILE A 466 -22.97 54.59 -17.80
N ASP A 467 -22.94 54.62 -19.13
CA ASP A 467 -22.65 55.80 -19.94
C ASP A 467 -23.96 56.40 -20.45
N VAL A 468 -24.16 57.69 -20.17
CA VAL A 468 -25.32 58.44 -20.62
C VAL A 468 -24.93 59.38 -21.76
N PRO A 469 -25.85 59.68 -22.70
CA PRO A 469 -25.53 60.58 -23.80
C PRO A 469 -25.29 62.01 -23.33
N GLU A 470 -24.57 62.78 -24.15
CA GLU A 470 -24.30 64.18 -23.90
C GLU A 470 -25.62 64.98 -23.72
N GLY A 471 -25.65 65.87 -22.73
CA GLY A 471 -26.83 66.66 -22.37
C GLY A 471 -27.81 65.95 -21.43
N TYR A 472 -27.60 64.67 -21.13
CA TYR A 472 -28.37 63.93 -20.13
C TYR A 472 -27.57 63.75 -18.84
N THR A 473 -28.28 63.76 -17.71
CA THR A 473 -27.72 63.43 -16.39
C THR A 473 -28.65 62.44 -15.71
N TYR A 474 -28.11 61.68 -14.76
CA TYR A 474 -28.89 60.75 -13.95
C TYR A 474 -28.65 61.00 -12.46
N ALA A 475 -29.70 60.82 -11.67
CA ALA A 475 -29.59 60.86 -10.21
C ALA A 475 -28.97 59.56 -9.68
N LYS A 476 -28.53 59.57 -8.41
CA LYS A 476 -28.02 58.37 -7.74
C LYS A 476 -29.00 57.19 -7.91
N PRO A 477 -28.58 56.07 -8.50
CA PRO A 477 -29.47 54.95 -8.75
C PRO A 477 -29.85 54.24 -7.45
N GLU A 478 -31.09 53.74 -7.39
CA GLU A 478 -31.52 52.82 -6.34
C GLU A 478 -30.96 51.43 -6.63
N THR A 479 -29.84 51.08 -5.98
CA THR A 479 -29.13 49.82 -6.20
C THR A 479 -28.54 49.27 -4.91
N ARG A 480 -28.28 47.95 -4.90
CA ARG A 480 -27.52 47.28 -3.84
C ARG A 480 -26.00 47.30 -4.11
N LEU A 481 -25.58 47.77 -5.28
CA LEU A 481 -24.17 48.02 -5.58
C LEU A 481 -23.71 49.31 -4.89
N GLU A 482 -22.46 49.35 -4.48
CA GLU A 482 -21.83 50.60 -4.09
C GLU A 482 -21.66 51.50 -5.33
N ALA A 483 -21.95 52.80 -5.19
CA ALA A 483 -21.94 53.76 -6.31
C ALA A 483 -20.86 54.83 -6.12
N SER A 484 -20.02 55.03 -7.13
CA SER A 484 -18.92 56.00 -7.17
C SER A 484 -18.80 56.65 -8.56
N GLY A 485 -18.29 57.89 -8.65
CA GLY A 485 -17.99 58.56 -9.93
C GLY A 485 -19.15 59.38 -10.53
N PHE A 486 -19.80 60.23 -9.73
CA PHE A 486 -20.81 61.17 -10.20
C PHE A 486 -20.16 62.45 -10.75
N ASP A 487 -19.70 62.45 -12.00
CA ASP A 487 -19.26 63.68 -12.65
C ASP A 487 -20.40 64.31 -13.45
N ALA A 488 -20.83 65.50 -13.04
CA ALA A 488 -21.94 66.23 -13.65
C ALA A 488 -21.64 66.81 -15.04
N MET A 489 -20.42 66.67 -15.57
CA MET A 489 -20.03 67.11 -16.92
C MET A 489 -18.86 66.25 -17.44
N GLY A 490 -19.14 65.14 -18.12
CA GLY A 490 -18.14 64.33 -18.81
C GLY A 490 -18.21 64.51 -20.32
N THR A 491 -17.17 65.06 -20.94
CA THR A 491 -17.03 65.24 -22.40
C THR A 491 -16.83 63.90 -23.12
N LEU A 492 -17.56 63.69 -24.23
CA LEU A 492 -17.63 62.50 -25.11
C LEU A 492 -16.32 61.78 -25.50
N GLY A 493 -15.15 62.41 -25.32
CA GLY A 493 -13.87 61.89 -25.82
C GLY A 493 -13.32 60.69 -25.05
N GLU A 494 -13.58 60.59 -23.74
CA GLU A 494 -13.02 59.52 -22.89
C GLU A 494 -13.93 58.28 -22.82
N SER A 495 -15.25 58.45 -22.90
CA SER A 495 -16.23 57.34 -22.86
C SER A 495 -16.26 56.52 -24.14
N LEU A 496 -16.13 57.14 -25.33
CA LEU A 496 -15.97 56.41 -26.59
C LEU A 496 -14.65 55.61 -26.61
N LYS A 497 -13.59 56.15 -25.99
CA LYS A 497 -12.28 55.50 -25.89
C LYS A 497 -12.33 54.30 -24.93
N ALA A 498 -12.94 54.46 -23.75
CA ALA A 498 -13.16 53.36 -22.81
C ALA A 498 -14.06 52.25 -23.41
N TRP A 499 -15.07 52.63 -24.22
CA TRP A 499 -15.90 51.67 -24.95
C TRP A 499 -15.10 50.93 -26.04
N LEU A 500 -14.30 51.63 -26.85
CA LEU A 500 -13.40 51.01 -27.84
C LEU A 500 -12.31 50.13 -27.20
N GLU A 501 -11.80 50.52 -26.03
CA GLU A 501 -10.86 49.72 -25.23
C GLU A 501 -11.56 48.48 -24.63
N SER A 502 -12.83 48.58 -24.23
CA SER A 502 -13.63 47.44 -23.77
C SER A 502 -13.99 46.43 -24.89
N LEU A 503 -13.96 46.89 -26.14
CA LEU A 503 -14.17 46.08 -27.34
C LEU A 503 -12.90 45.36 -27.81
N THR A 504 -11.72 45.83 -27.41
CA THR A 504 -10.43 45.26 -27.83
C THR A 504 -9.87 44.35 -26.74
N TRP A 505 -9.42 43.16 -27.15
CA TRP A 505 -8.73 42.24 -26.25
C TRP A 505 -7.30 42.74 -26.04
N PRO A 506 -6.75 42.76 -24.80
CA PRO A 506 -5.31 42.86 -24.64
C PRO A 506 -4.70 41.58 -25.22
N LEU A 507 -4.06 41.68 -26.38
CA LEU A 507 -3.20 40.61 -26.90
C LEU A 507 -2.14 40.33 -25.81
N GLY A 508 -2.33 39.23 -25.08
CA GLY A 508 -1.34 38.63 -24.20
C GLY A 508 -0.46 37.69 -25.00
#